data_AF-A0A9E1YPE4-F1
#
_entry.id   AF-A0A9E1YPE4-F1
#
_cell.length_a   1.000
_cell.length_b   1.000
_cell.length_c   1.000
_cell.angle_alpha   90.00
_cell.angle_beta   90.00
_cell.angle_gamma   90.00
#
_symmetry.space_group_name_H-M   'P 1'
#
loop_
_entity.id
_entity.type
_entity.pdbx_description
1 polymer ?
#
loop_
_entity_poly.entity_id
_entity_poly.type
_entity_poly.pdbx_seq_one_letter_code
_entity_poly.pdbx_strand_id
1 'polypeptide(L)' 'MINLRQAGFDTWQAVILKPDAMHVASAAEYKTPQRQAIEDAGYTIILNVGDQPSDLTGGYAERDILLPNPMYRIA' A
#
# COMPACT_ATOMS: atom_id res chain seq x y z
N MET A 1 8.11 0.93 -14.38
CA MET A 1 6.70 1.37 -14.55
C MET A 1 6.06 0.92 -15.87
N ILE A 2 6.74 0.18 -16.76
CA ILE A 2 6.18 -0.23 -18.07
C ILE A 2 4.87 -1.02 -17.91
N ASN A 3 4.81 -1.99 -17.00
CA ASN A 3 3.62 -2.81 -16.78
C ASN A 3 2.38 -2.00 -16.35
N LEU A 4 2.53 -1.02 -15.46
CA LEU A 4 1.40 -0.17 -15.03
C LEU A 4 0.82 0.63 -16.20
N ARG A 5 1.69 1.24 -17.02
CA ARG A 5 1.27 2.02 -18.18
C ARG A 5 0.63 1.16 -19.27
N GLN A 6 1.17 -0.03 -19.51
CA GLN A 6 0.57 -0.98 -20.44
C GLN A 6 -0.82 -1.45 -20.01
N ALA A 7 -1.07 -1.52 -18.69
CA ALA A 7 -2.39 -1.81 -18.14
C ALA A 7 -3.34 -0.59 -18.12
N GLY A 8 -2.89 0.58 -18.62
CA GLY A 8 -3.71 1.80 -18.69
C GLY A 8 -3.67 2.68 -17.44
N PHE A 9 -2.78 2.42 -16.48
CA PHE A 9 -2.56 3.30 -15.34
C PHE A 9 -1.44 4.28 -15.67
N ASP A 10 -1.73 5.58 -15.65
CA ASP A 10 -0.73 6.63 -15.93
C ASP A 10 -0.91 7.93 -15.13
N THR A 11 -1.99 8.07 -14.35
CA THR A 11 -2.36 9.30 -13.62
C THR A 11 -2.19 9.23 -12.10
N TRP A 12 -1.20 8.49 -11.59
CA TRP A 12 -0.91 8.45 -10.15
C TRP A 12 -0.18 9.71 -9.64
N GLN A 13 -0.42 10.09 -8.38
CA GLN A 13 0.35 11.13 -7.68
C GLN A 13 1.77 10.65 -7.35
N ALA A 14 1.91 9.40 -6.90
CA ALA A 14 3.19 8.80 -6.51
C ALA A 14 3.17 7.27 -6.66
N VAL A 15 4.34 6.69 -6.90
CA VAL A 15 4.59 5.24 -6.76
C VAL A 15 5.69 5.07 -5.73
N ILE A 16 5.33 4.51 -4.58
CA ILE A 16 6.23 4.33 -3.43
C ILE A 16 6.61 2.86 -3.35
N LEU A 17 7.91 2.55 -3.47
CA LEU A 17 8.44 1.19 -3.50
C LEU A 17 9.37 0.96 -2.31
N LYS A 18 9.30 -0.24 -1.72
CA LYS A 18 10.25 -0.63 -0.67
C LYS A 18 11.67 -0.69 -1.25
N PRO A 19 12.66 -0.03 -0.65
CA PRO A 19 14.04 -0.16 -1.09
C PRO A 19 14.55 -1.60 -0.96
N ASP A 20 15.34 -2.05 -1.93
CA ASP A 20 15.86 -3.43 -1.98
C ASP A 20 16.68 -3.79 -0.73
N ALA A 21 17.50 -2.86 -0.24
CA ALA A 21 18.35 -3.07 0.93
C ALA A 21 17.58 -3.07 2.26
N MET A 22 16.34 -2.59 2.28
CA MET A 22 15.56 -2.47 3.51
C MET A 22 15.02 -3.83 3.93
N HIS A 23 15.26 -4.24 5.17
CA HIS A 23 14.69 -5.44 5.77
C HIS A 23 13.68 -5.04 6.83
N VAL A 24 12.50 -5.65 6.77
CA VAL A 24 11.38 -5.43 7.71
C VAL A 24 10.83 -6.80 8.08
N ALA A 25 10.32 -6.97 9.30
CA ALA A 25 9.78 -8.24 9.75
C ALA A 25 8.40 -8.54 9.15
N SER A 26 7.68 -7.51 8.68
CA SER A 26 6.41 -7.66 7.96
C SER A 26 6.21 -6.58 6.91
N ALA A 27 5.28 -6.81 5.98
CA ALA A 27 4.87 -5.77 5.03
C ALA A 27 4.19 -4.58 5.73
N ALA A 28 3.50 -4.82 6.84
CA ALA A 28 2.82 -3.77 7.61
C ALA A 28 3.80 -2.78 8.24
N GLU A 29 4.97 -3.26 8.70
CA GLU A 29 6.05 -2.41 9.23
C GLU A 29 6.56 -1.42 8.18
N TYR A 30 6.59 -1.83 6.92
CA TYR A 30 6.96 -0.91 5.84
C TYR A 30 5.81 0.01 5.45
N LYS A 31 4.59 -0.53 5.30
CA LYS A 31 3.44 0.18 4.70
C LYS A 31 2.81 1.22 5.63
N THR A 32 2.77 0.94 6.94
CA THR A 32 2.11 1.83 7.92
C THR A 32 2.76 3.22 7.95
N PRO A 33 4.09 3.36 8.06
CA PRO A 33 4.74 4.67 8.00
C PRO A 33 4.55 5.39 6.65
N GLN A 34 4.36 4.66 5.54
CA GLN A 34 4.09 5.33 4.25
C GLN A 34 2.71 5.97 4.21
N ARG A 35 1.69 5.33 4.80
CA ARG A 35 0.35 5.93 4.90
C ARG A 35 0.34 7.11 5.88
N GLN A 36 1.06 6.99 7.00
CA GLN A 36 1.29 8.13 7.89
C GLN A 36 1.94 9.31 7.14
N ALA A 37 3.00 9.07 6.36
CA ALA A 37 3.68 10.12 5.61
C ALA A 37 2.76 10.80 4.57
N ILE A 38 1.79 10.07 4.01
CA ILE A 38 0.77 10.64 3.12
C ILE A 38 -0.16 11.58 3.89
N GLU A 39 -0.63 11.19 5.09
CA GLU A 39 -1.43 12.07 5.94
C GLU A 39 -0.64 13.30 6.43
N ASP A 40 0.62 13.10 6.83
CA ASP A 40 1.53 14.18 7.24
C ASP A 40 1.78 15.20 6.11
N ALA A 41 1.64 14.78 4.85
CA ALA A 41 1.69 15.66 3.67
C ALA A 41 0.37 16.43 3.42
N GLY A 42 -0.63 16.28 4.29
CA GLY A 42 -1.90 17.01 4.25
C GLY A 42 -3.01 16.32 3.47
N TYR A 43 -2.84 15.06 3.08
CA TYR A 43 -3.88 14.29 2.41
C TYR A 43 -4.77 13.55 3.41
N THR A 44 -6.04 13.34 3.05
CA THR A 44 -6.90 12.36 3.72
C THR A 44 -6.98 11.10 2.86
N ILE A 45 -6.59 9.95 3.41
CA ILE A 45 -6.75 8.67 2.72
C ILE A 45 -8.16 8.15 2.95
N ILE A 46 -9.04 8.38 1.97
CA ILE A 46 -10.44 7.95 2.05
C ILE A 46 -10.62 6.42 1.93
N LEU A 47 -9.69 5.75 1.25
CA LEU A 47 -9.79 4.34 0.92
C LEU A 47 -8.40 3.72 0.79
N ASN A 48 -8.19 2.59 1.47
CA ASN A 48 -7.02 1.74 1.34
C ASN A 48 -7.46 0.35 0.83
N VAL A 49 -6.80 -0.14 -0.22
CA VAL A 49 -7.17 -1.39 -0.90
C VAL A 49 -5.95 -2.27 -1.03
N GLY A 50 -6.08 -3.53 -0.62
CA GLY A 50 -5.02 -4.52 -0.71
C GLY A 50 -5.57 -5.94 -0.67
N ASP A 51 -4.76 -6.92 -1.02
CA ASP A 51 -5.13 -8.33 -1.03
C ASP A 51 -4.67 -9.09 0.23
N GLN A 52 -3.88 -8.43 1.09
CA GLN A 52 -3.36 -9.01 2.32
C GLN A 52 -3.77 -8.17 3.54
N PRO A 53 -3.99 -8.78 4.73
CA PRO A 53 -4.27 -8.02 5.94
C PRO A 53 -3.17 -6.99 6.29
N SER A 54 -1.91 -7.27 5.93
CA SER A 54 -0.78 -6.36 6.17
C SER A 54 -0.80 -5.08 5.30
N ASP A 55 -1.61 -5.04 4.24
CA ASP A 55 -1.87 -3.81 3.48
C ASP A 55 -2.73 -2.81 4.26
N LEU A 56 -3.59 -3.34 5.13
CA LEU A 56 -4.67 -2.61 5.81
C LEU A 56 -4.33 -2.35 7.29
N THR A 57 -3.49 -3.21 7.87
CA THR A 57 -3.04 -3.08 9.26
C THR A 57 -2.26 -1.78 9.46
N GLY A 58 -2.54 -1.09 10.56
CA GLY A 58 -1.84 0.12 10.99
C GLY A 58 -2.62 1.43 10.83
N GLY A 59 -3.82 1.41 10.23
CA GLY A 59 -4.69 2.59 10.14
C GLY A 59 -4.28 3.60 9.06
N TYR A 60 -4.59 4.87 9.29
CA TYR A 60 -4.39 6.01 8.37
C TYR A 60 -5.27 5.95 7.10
N ALA A 61 -6.45 5.36 7.21
CA ALA A 61 -7.45 5.37 6.16
C ALA A 61 -8.86 5.35 6.76
N GLU A 62 -9.83 6.03 6.14
CA GLU A 62 -11.21 6.01 6.62
C GLU A 62 -11.89 4.64 6.39
N ARG A 63 -11.50 3.95 5.32
CA ARG A 63 -12.05 2.66 4.91
C ARG A 63 -10.96 1.75 4.36
N ASP A 64 -11.06 0.48 4.71
CA ASP A 64 -10.20 -0.58 4.21
C ASP A 64 -11.02 -1.58 3.39
N ILE A 65 -10.45 -2.04 2.28
CA ILE A 65 -11.02 -3.12 1.45
C ILE A 65 -9.98 -4.21 1.25
N LEU A 66 -10.30 -5.41 1.75
CA LEU A 66 -9.53 -6.62 1.51
C LEU A 66 -10.05 -7.33 0.26
N LEU A 67 -9.23 -7.40 -0.78
CA LEU A 67 -9.51 -8.16 -1.98
C LEU A 67 -9.26 -9.65 -1.75
N PRO A 68 -10.07 -10.55 -2.32
CA PRO A 68 -9.84 -11.98 -2.22
C PRO A 68 -8.62 -12.40 -3.04
N ASN A 69 -7.66 -13.05 -2.40
CA ASN A 69 -6.54 -13.69 -3.07
C ASN A 69 -6.38 -15.14 -2.59
N PRO A 70 -6.82 -16.14 -3.39
CA PRO A 70 -6.73 -17.56 -3.01
C PRO A 70 -5.35 -18.18 -3.23
N MET A 71 -4.40 -17.45 -3.83
CA MET A 71 -3.13 -18.02 -4.27
C MET A 71 -2.09 -18.09 -3.16
N TYR A 72 -2.07 -17.10 -2.26
CA TYR A 72 -1.12 -17.05 -1.15
C TYR A 72 -1.62 -16.13 -0.04
N ARG A 73 -1.01 -16.28 1.14
CA ARG A 73 -1.19 -15.36 2.26
C ARG A 73 0.18 -15.00 2.84
N ILE A 74 0.39 -13.71 3.05
CA ILE A 74 1.55 -13.19 3.76
C ILE A 74 1.13 -13.03 5.22
N ALA A 75 1.86 -13.69 6.12
CA ALA A 75 1.71 -13.52 7.56
C ALA A 75 2.24 -12.14 7.99
#